data_AF-A0A671SCI0-F1
#
_entry.id   AF-A0A671SCI0-F1
#
_cell.length_a   1.000
_cell.length_b   1.000
_cell.length_c   1.000
_cell.angle_alpha   90.00
_cell.angle_beta   90.00
_cell.angle_gamma   90.00
#
_symmetry.space_group_name_H-M   'P 1'
#
loop_
_entity.id
_entity.type
_entity.pdbx_description
1 polymer ?
#
loop_
_entity_poly.entity_id
_entity_poly.type
_entity_poly.pdbx_seq_one_letter_code
_entity_poly.pdbx_strand_id
1 'polypeptide(L)'
;MISNWQQTKVKDPVEKRMAETFKEAAMSITITTLTDVLGFYIGLMSEFRSVRAFCLYTSTSIIFCYIYNILFFGSVLALNGRREQSNRHWLTCCKLPTQTPEGKSPAYRLCCVGGDYDQETGAEKQQPIAHFFKSYYGPFLTKPWTKVCVMLLYLGYLAVGIYGCLNLQQGINMRELAADDSYVVNYYDDDRKFFSRYGPNIMVVVTEEFPYWNKNSRSELNHCMEKLHNLTFVNQNLTVSWLDFYLQFAQSKSLNLDNENVIENLSSFFLLYPEFKLDFNITESKINASRFFFDASMEIMMFDELRNTAQSCSAAKLLVFHPLFIYLDQYSVIVTSIIQNVGFTTAVMLVVALLLIPNPICSLWVTFSIGSVVTGVTGFMALWGINLDSISMIILVVCIGFTVDFSAHISYAFVSSKQLTANERAVDALFSLGYPVLQGAASTIIGVLILAASKNHIFRNFFKIMFLVMLFGLAHSIIFIPVFLTLLSCSSTKAKKKTMTVPDVIPKVIMIENKSTAYDNYAFTKDNLTQSTQIYFIPKNKLPSGWCHDPDCP
;
A
#
# COMPACT_ATOMS: atom_id res chain seq x y z
N MET A 1 -20.10 2.21 8.66
CA MET A 1 -21.23 3.00 9.23
C MET A 1 -22.59 2.33 9.01
N ILE A 2 -23.05 2.10 7.77
CA ILE A 2 -24.35 1.44 7.51
C ILE A 2 -24.45 0.08 8.19
N SER A 3 -23.43 -0.78 8.09
CA SER A 3 -23.41 -2.08 8.76
C SER A 3 -23.69 -2.00 10.27
N ASN A 4 -23.14 -0.98 10.95
CA ASN A 4 -23.39 -0.77 12.39
C ASN A 4 -24.79 -0.22 12.65
N TRP A 5 -25.32 0.64 11.76
CA TRP A 5 -26.71 1.12 11.83
C TRP A 5 -27.72 -0.04 11.78
N GLN A 6 -27.50 -1.02 10.92
CA GLN A 6 -28.39 -2.18 10.76
C GLN A 6 -28.39 -3.09 11.99
N GLN A 7 -27.32 -3.08 12.78
CA GLN A 7 -27.23 -3.83 14.04
C GLN A 7 -27.94 -3.13 15.21
N THR A 8 -28.31 -1.85 15.07
CA THR A 8 -29.09 -1.14 16.11
C THR A 8 -30.55 -1.57 16.12
N LYS A 9 -31.21 -1.40 17.26
CA LYS A 9 -32.63 -1.75 17.41
C LYS A 9 -33.51 -0.81 16.61
N VAL A 10 -34.36 -1.36 15.73
CA VAL A 10 -35.18 -0.59 14.78
C VAL A 10 -36.19 0.33 15.48
N LYS A 11 -36.67 -0.07 16.66
CA LYS A 11 -37.65 0.69 17.46
C LYS A 11 -37.05 1.79 18.33
N ASP A 12 -35.74 1.83 18.48
CA ASP A 12 -35.09 2.85 19.29
C ASP A 12 -35.17 4.22 18.59
N PRO A 13 -35.23 5.34 19.36
CA PRO A 13 -35.25 6.67 18.77
C PRO A 13 -34.00 6.93 17.93
N VAL A 14 -34.15 7.73 16.87
CA VAL A 14 -33.09 7.98 15.89
C VAL A 14 -31.82 8.50 16.55
N GLU A 15 -31.96 9.37 17.55
CA GLU A 15 -30.85 9.95 18.31
C GLU A 15 -30.01 8.86 18.99
N LYS A 16 -30.67 7.86 19.57
CA LYS A 16 -30.02 6.73 20.24
C LYS A 16 -29.36 5.79 19.23
N ARG A 17 -30.05 5.45 18.13
CA ARG A 17 -29.47 4.63 17.05
C ARG A 17 -28.25 5.29 16.42
N MET A 18 -28.29 6.60 16.22
CA MET A 18 -27.15 7.38 15.71
C MET A 18 -25.99 7.36 16.70
N ALA A 19 -26.25 7.57 18.00
CA ALA A 19 -25.22 7.54 19.03
C ALA A 19 -24.52 6.17 19.12
N GLU A 20 -25.29 5.07 19.10
CA GLU A 20 -24.74 3.70 19.09
C GLU A 20 -23.95 3.42 17.80
N THR A 21 -24.47 3.85 16.65
CA THR A 21 -23.78 3.68 15.36
C THR A 21 -22.44 4.43 15.33
N PHE A 22 -22.41 5.70 15.76
CA PHE A 22 -21.19 6.49 15.78
C PHE A 22 -20.19 6.00 16.82
N LYS A 23 -20.65 5.54 17.99
CA LYS A 23 -19.77 4.99 19.02
C LYS A 23 -18.86 3.89 18.47
N GLU A 24 -19.41 2.98 17.66
CA GLU A 24 -18.65 1.87 17.08
C GLU A 24 -18.03 2.23 15.73
N ALA A 25 -18.75 2.92 14.85
CA ALA A 25 -18.28 3.18 13.48
C ALA A 25 -17.29 4.35 13.39
N ALA A 26 -17.45 5.41 14.19
CA ALA A 26 -16.61 6.61 14.07
C ALA A 26 -15.15 6.28 14.35
N MET A 27 -14.89 5.54 15.44
CA MET A 27 -13.54 5.12 15.82
C MET A 27 -12.83 4.40 14.67
N SER A 28 -13.47 3.40 14.07
CA SER A 28 -12.93 2.64 12.94
C SER A 28 -12.64 3.55 11.73
N ILE A 29 -13.57 4.46 11.38
CA ILE A 29 -13.40 5.38 10.25
C ILE A 29 -12.28 6.40 10.50
N THR A 30 -12.20 6.98 11.71
CA THR A 30 -11.15 7.93 12.10
C THR A 30 -9.78 7.27 12.06
N ILE A 31 -9.68 6.02 12.52
CA ILE A 31 -8.44 5.23 12.49
C ILE A 31 -7.94 5.09 11.05
N THR A 32 -8.78 4.58 10.14
CA THR A 32 -8.45 4.43 8.72
C THR A 32 -8.07 5.75 8.07
N THR A 33 -8.83 6.81 8.36
CA THR A 33 -8.53 8.13 7.80
C THR A 33 -7.15 8.61 8.28
N LEU A 34 -6.84 8.42 9.55
CA LEU A 34 -5.57 8.87 10.13
C LEU A 34 -4.39 8.05 9.58
N THR A 35 -4.52 6.73 9.49
CA THR A 35 -3.49 5.86 8.89
C THR A 35 -3.22 6.25 7.45
N ASP A 36 -4.27 6.38 6.64
CA ASP A 36 -4.16 6.77 5.23
C ASP A 36 -3.51 8.15 5.10
N VAL A 37 -4.02 9.17 5.80
CA VAL A 37 -3.48 10.53 5.71
C VAL A 37 -2.00 10.55 6.06
N LEU A 38 -1.59 9.92 7.17
CA LEU A 38 -0.17 9.82 7.55
C LEU A 38 0.64 9.07 6.48
N GLY A 39 0.11 7.97 5.94
CA GLY A 39 0.70 7.22 4.83
C GLY A 39 0.95 8.09 3.59
N PHE A 40 -0.03 8.88 3.17
CA PHE A 40 0.13 9.79 2.04
C PHE A 40 1.06 10.97 2.35
N TYR A 41 1.07 11.48 3.57
CA TYR A 41 2.02 12.53 3.97
C TYR A 41 3.48 12.06 3.87
N ILE A 42 3.75 10.78 4.16
CA ILE A 42 5.07 10.16 3.97
C ILE A 42 5.46 10.17 2.49
N GLY A 43 4.50 9.91 1.61
CA GLY A 43 4.71 9.99 0.16
C GLY A 43 5.13 11.38 -0.35
N LEU A 44 4.90 12.45 0.42
CA LEU A 44 5.40 13.80 0.09
C LEU A 44 6.92 13.94 0.22
N MET A 45 7.58 13.01 0.91
CA MET A 45 9.04 12.95 1.02
C MET A 45 9.71 12.30 -0.19
N SER A 46 8.93 11.77 -1.15
CA SER A 46 9.47 11.21 -2.38
C SER A 46 10.19 12.25 -3.23
N GLU A 47 11.29 11.85 -3.86
CA GLU A 47 12.04 12.68 -4.82
C GLU A 47 11.24 13.00 -6.09
N PHE A 48 10.22 12.19 -6.42
CA PHE A 48 9.41 12.37 -7.62
C PHE A 48 8.27 13.37 -7.39
N ARG A 49 8.30 14.50 -8.11
CA ARG A 49 7.27 15.55 -8.01
C ARG A 49 5.86 15.04 -8.30
N SER A 50 5.72 14.07 -9.21
CA SER A 50 4.43 13.42 -9.52
C SER A 50 3.87 12.66 -8.31
N VAL A 51 4.71 11.90 -7.59
CA VAL A 51 4.32 11.22 -6.33
C VAL A 51 3.86 12.27 -5.31
N ARG A 52 4.65 13.34 -5.11
CA ARG A 52 4.35 14.39 -4.13
C ARG A 52 3.00 15.06 -4.44
N ALA A 53 2.76 15.42 -5.69
CA ALA A 53 1.49 16.02 -6.09
C ALA A 53 0.31 15.07 -5.87
N PHE A 54 0.44 13.80 -6.31
CA PHE A 54 -0.60 12.79 -6.11
C PHE A 54 -0.92 12.59 -4.62
N CYS A 55 0.11 12.40 -3.79
CA CYS A 55 -0.04 12.21 -2.35
C CYS A 55 -0.68 13.43 -1.68
N LEU A 56 -0.35 14.65 -2.10
CA LEU A 56 -0.96 15.87 -1.59
C LEU A 56 -2.45 15.97 -1.91
N TYR A 57 -2.83 15.68 -3.16
CA TYR A 57 -4.24 15.69 -3.57
C TYR A 57 -5.02 14.59 -2.85
N THR A 58 -4.47 13.39 -2.75
CA THR A 58 -5.14 12.26 -2.11
C THR A 58 -5.28 12.46 -0.60
N SER A 59 -4.24 12.91 0.11
CA SER A 59 -4.34 13.17 1.56
C SER A 59 -5.37 14.25 1.87
N THR A 60 -5.36 15.34 1.10
CA THR A 60 -6.36 16.41 1.22
C THR A 60 -7.77 15.88 0.96
N SER A 61 -7.94 15.07 -0.10
CA SER A 61 -9.23 14.47 -0.46
C SER A 61 -9.75 13.52 0.62
N ILE A 62 -8.88 12.74 1.26
CA ILE A 62 -9.25 11.83 2.35
C ILE A 62 -9.69 12.60 3.59
N ILE A 63 -9.03 13.72 3.94
CA ILE A 63 -9.47 14.60 5.03
C ILE A 63 -10.88 15.14 4.76
N PHE A 64 -11.13 15.64 3.55
CA PHE A 64 -12.48 16.09 3.16
C PHE A 64 -13.50 14.94 3.17
N CYS A 65 -13.12 13.76 2.68
CA CYS A 65 -13.95 12.57 2.70
C CYS A 65 -14.35 12.19 4.13
N TYR A 66 -13.43 12.27 5.09
CA TYR A 66 -13.70 12.03 6.50
C TYR A 66 -14.71 13.03 7.08
N ILE A 67 -14.52 14.32 6.83
CA ILE A 67 -15.45 15.37 7.27
C ILE A 67 -16.84 15.14 6.67
N TYR A 68 -16.92 14.81 5.37
CA TYR A 68 -18.18 14.48 4.70
C TYR A 68 -18.83 13.23 5.27
N ASN A 69 -18.07 12.18 5.58
CA ASN A 69 -18.60 10.94 6.15
C ASN A 69 -19.20 11.15 7.54
N ILE A 70 -18.54 11.92 8.41
CA ILE A 70 -19.03 12.16 9.78
C ILE A 70 -20.20 13.16 9.78
N LEU A 71 -20.09 14.27 9.05
CA LEU A 71 -21.09 15.34 9.10
C LEU A 71 -22.22 15.14 8.10
N PHE A 72 -21.91 15.12 6.81
CA PHE A 72 -22.91 15.10 5.75
C PHE A 72 -23.62 13.75 5.67
N PHE A 73 -22.86 12.65 5.56
CA PHE A 73 -23.43 11.31 5.47
C PHE A 73 -24.12 10.91 6.80
N GLY A 74 -23.56 11.32 7.95
CA GLY A 74 -24.23 11.19 9.25
C GLY A 74 -25.61 11.87 9.29
N SER A 75 -25.72 13.07 8.74
CA SER A 75 -27.00 13.80 8.66
C SER A 75 -28.00 13.10 7.74
N VAL A 76 -27.53 12.60 6.58
CA VAL A 76 -28.36 11.81 5.66
C VAL A 76 -28.86 10.52 6.33
N LEU A 77 -28.00 9.84 7.09
CA LEU A 77 -28.37 8.65 7.84
C LEU A 77 -29.45 8.95 8.89
N ALA A 78 -29.35 10.07 9.61
CA ALA A 78 -30.36 10.50 10.57
C ALA A 78 -31.72 10.79 9.89
N LEU A 79 -31.70 11.45 8.72
CA LEU A 79 -32.91 11.66 7.91
C LEU A 79 -33.53 10.34 7.45
N ASN A 80 -32.70 9.40 6.98
CA ASN A 80 -33.16 8.06 6.63
C ASN A 80 -33.73 7.31 7.84
N GLY A 81 -33.14 7.47 9.04
CA GLY A 81 -33.68 6.91 10.28
C GLY A 81 -35.05 7.48 10.64
N ARG A 82 -35.30 8.78 10.43
CA ARG A 82 -36.63 9.39 10.62
C ARG A 82 -37.65 8.85 9.62
N ARG A 83 -37.22 8.59 8.37
CA ARG A 83 -38.05 7.93 7.34
C ARG A 83 -38.41 6.51 7.76
N GLU A 84 -37.44 5.72 8.24
CA GLU A 84 -37.64 4.36 8.77
C GLU A 84 -38.61 4.35 9.94
N GLN A 85 -38.42 5.23 10.92
CA GLN A 85 -39.31 5.38 12.08
C GLN A 85 -40.74 5.74 11.68
N SER A 86 -40.90 6.55 10.62
CA SER A 86 -42.21 6.92 10.07
C SER A 86 -42.84 5.85 9.17
N ASN A 87 -42.17 4.70 9.00
CA ASN A 87 -42.54 3.60 8.12
C ASN A 87 -42.86 4.02 6.68
N ARG A 88 -42.00 4.86 6.10
CA ARG A 88 -42.18 5.40 4.73
C ARG A 88 -41.31 4.68 3.71
N HIS A 89 -41.78 4.53 2.49
CA HIS A 89 -41.02 3.96 1.36
C HIS A 89 -39.73 4.75 1.09
N TRP A 90 -38.64 4.07 0.73
CA TRP A 90 -37.32 4.69 0.51
C TRP A 90 -37.28 5.66 -0.68
N LEU A 91 -37.95 5.32 -1.80
CA LEU A 91 -38.09 6.18 -2.98
C LEU A 91 -39.27 7.17 -2.91
N THR A 92 -40.51 6.70 -2.69
CA THR A 92 -41.71 7.55 -2.80
C THR A 92 -42.09 8.30 -1.52
N CYS A 93 -41.45 8.00 -0.38
CA CYS A 93 -41.75 8.58 0.93
C CYS A 93 -43.20 8.40 1.42
N CYS A 94 -44.03 7.59 0.73
CA CYS A 94 -45.38 7.25 1.17
C CYS A 94 -45.33 6.28 2.35
N LYS A 95 -46.30 6.37 3.28
CA LYS A 95 -46.43 5.39 4.37
C LYS A 95 -46.75 4.01 3.80
N LEU A 96 -46.02 3.00 4.26
CA LEU A 96 -46.21 1.61 3.86
C LEU A 96 -47.03 0.85 4.91
N PRO A 97 -47.78 -0.19 4.50
CA PRO A 97 -48.38 -1.12 5.45
C PRO A 97 -47.29 -1.87 6.22
N THR A 98 -47.50 -2.09 7.52
CA THR A 98 -46.53 -2.76 8.40
C THR A 98 -46.51 -4.28 8.21
N GLN A 99 -47.60 -4.85 7.73
CA GLN A 99 -47.72 -6.28 7.46
C GLN A 99 -47.93 -6.53 5.97
N THR A 100 -47.42 -7.67 5.50
CA THR A 100 -47.64 -8.12 4.12
C THR A 100 -49.09 -8.56 3.95
N PRO A 101 -49.84 -8.02 2.97
CA PRO A 101 -51.12 -8.58 2.59
C PRO A 101 -50.95 -10.01 2.07
N GLU A 102 -51.88 -10.91 2.41
CA GLU A 102 -51.84 -12.31 1.97
C GLU A 102 -51.81 -12.43 0.43
N GLY A 103 -51.04 -13.39 -0.09
CA GLY A 103 -50.95 -13.68 -1.53
C GLY A 103 -50.05 -12.76 -2.38
N LYS A 104 -49.25 -11.88 -1.77
CA LYS A 104 -48.32 -10.99 -2.49
C LYS A 104 -46.92 -11.59 -2.69
N SER A 105 -46.26 -11.21 -3.79
CA SER A 105 -44.94 -11.73 -4.18
C SER A 105 -43.81 -11.26 -3.24
N PRO A 106 -42.66 -11.97 -3.19
CA PRO A 106 -41.49 -11.56 -2.43
C PRO A 106 -40.97 -10.17 -2.82
N ALA A 107 -41.05 -9.82 -4.10
CA ALA A 107 -40.68 -8.49 -4.61
C ALA A 107 -41.61 -7.39 -4.07
N TYR A 108 -42.91 -7.66 -3.96
CA TYR A 108 -43.87 -6.74 -3.34
C TYR A 108 -43.57 -6.55 -1.84
N ARG A 109 -43.15 -7.62 -1.14
CA ARG A 109 -42.73 -7.54 0.28
C ARG A 109 -41.49 -6.68 0.47
N LEU A 110 -40.52 -6.75 -0.46
CA LEU A 110 -39.28 -5.97 -0.40
C LEU A 110 -39.53 -4.48 -0.69
N CYS A 111 -40.37 -4.16 -1.67
CA CYS A 111 -40.58 -2.79 -2.11
C CYS A 111 -41.77 -2.09 -1.42
N CYS A 112 -42.85 -2.79 -1.10
CA CYS A 112 -44.15 -2.17 -0.78
C CYS A 112 -44.64 -2.44 0.64
N VAL A 113 -43.77 -2.91 1.54
CA VAL A 113 -44.09 -3.15 2.95
C VAL A 113 -43.05 -2.47 3.82
N GLY A 114 -43.49 -1.98 4.98
CA GLY A 114 -42.62 -1.44 6.00
C GLY A 114 -41.50 -2.41 6.39
N GLY A 115 -40.34 -1.88 6.77
CA GLY A 115 -39.13 -2.68 7.02
C GLY A 115 -39.39 -3.88 7.93
N ASP A 116 -39.16 -5.09 7.38
CA ASP A 116 -39.24 -6.36 8.10
C ASP A 116 -37.97 -6.52 8.95
N TYR A 117 -38.13 -6.57 10.27
CA TYR A 117 -37.03 -6.65 11.24
C TYR A 117 -37.10 -7.98 12.00
N ASP A 118 -35.98 -8.41 12.56
CA ASP A 118 -35.92 -9.63 13.35
C ASP A 118 -36.58 -9.40 14.72
N GLN A 119 -37.60 -10.19 15.04
CA GLN A 119 -38.34 -10.04 16.30
C GLN A 119 -37.55 -10.49 17.54
N GLU A 120 -36.59 -11.41 17.39
CA GLU A 120 -35.78 -11.89 18.52
C GLU A 120 -34.73 -10.85 18.93
N THR A 121 -34.05 -10.26 17.94
CA THR A 121 -32.97 -9.29 18.18
C THR A 121 -33.47 -7.84 18.23
N GLY A 122 -34.61 -7.56 17.60
CA GLY A 122 -35.14 -6.22 17.42
C GLY A 122 -34.36 -5.36 16.41
N ALA A 123 -33.37 -5.95 15.72
CA ALA A 123 -32.52 -5.32 14.71
C ALA A 123 -32.99 -5.66 13.29
N GLU A 124 -32.39 -5.04 12.27
CA GLU A 124 -32.66 -5.44 10.89
C GLU A 124 -32.27 -6.90 10.65
N LYS A 125 -32.98 -7.57 9.74
CA LYS A 125 -32.68 -8.95 9.38
C LYS A 125 -31.24 -9.06 8.89
N GLN A 126 -30.50 -10.02 9.44
CA GLN A 126 -29.10 -10.24 9.10
C GLN A 126 -28.93 -10.53 7.61
N GLN A 127 -27.92 -9.91 7.01
CA GLN A 127 -27.57 -10.15 5.61
C GLN A 127 -27.11 -11.61 5.43
N PRO A 128 -27.50 -12.29 4.34
CA PRO A 128 -27.13 -13.69 4.10
C PRO A 128 -25.62 -13.95 4.14
N ILE A 129 -24.81 -12.99 3.67
CA ILE A 129 -23.35 -13.11 3.65
C ILE A 129 -22.77 -13.00 5.07
N ALA A 130 -23.30 -12.15 5.94
CA ALA A 130 -22.86 -12.10 7.34
C ALA A 130 -23.14 -13.44 8.03
N HIS A 131 -24.33 -14.02 7.81
CA HIS A 131 -24.66 -15.35 8.31
C HIS A 131 -23.73 -16.43 7.73
N PHE A 132 -23.33 -16.34 6.46
CA PHE A 132 -22.32 -17.23 5.87
C PHE A 132 -20.98 -17.19 6.62
N PHE A 133 -20.50 -15.99 6.97
CA PHE A 133 -19.28 -15.83 7.77
C PHE A 133 -19.38 -16.48 9.15
N LYS A 134 -20.53 -16.38 9.82
CA LYS A 134 -20.74 -16.96 11.16
C LYS A 134 -20.95 -18.47 11.15
N SER A 135 -21.78 -18.97 10.24
CA SER A 135 -22.29 -20.35 10.29
C SER A 135 -21.46 -21.34 9.48
N TYR A 136 -20.80 -20.89 8.41
CA TYR A 136 -20.10 -21.77 7.48
C TYR A 136 -18.61 -21.45 7.41
N TYR A 137 -18.25 -20.22 7.00
CA TYR A 137 -16.87 -19.87 6.69
C TYR A 137 -15.98 -19.77 7.93
N GLY A 138 -16.41 -19.07 8.98
CA GLY A 138 -15.66 -18.94 10.23
C GLY A 138 -15.36 -20.31 10.87
N PRO A 139 -16.39 -21.15 11.13
CA PRO A 139 -16.19 -22.50 11.67
C PRO A 139 -15.36 -23.42 10.75
N PHE A 140 -15.42 -23.22 9.43
CA PHE A 140 -14.57 -23.94 8.49
C PHE A 140 -13.09 -23.54 8.63
N LEU A 141 -12.82 -22.25 8.78
CA LEU A 141 -11.46 -21.68 8.91
C LEU A 141 -10.78 -22.08 10.22
N THR A 142 -11.55 -22.30 11.29
CA THR A 142 -11.02 -22.67 12.61
C THR A 142 -10.69 -24.16 12.75
N LYS A 143 -11.09 -25.03 11.81
CA LYS A 143 -10.75 -26.47 11.84
C LYS A 143 -9.24 -26.69 11.75
N PRO A 144 -8.66 -27.65 12.51
CA PRO A 144 -7.22 -27.89 12.52
C PRO A 144 -6.62 -28.16 11.13
N TRP A 145 -7.28 -28.99 10.32
CA TRP A 145 -6.81 -29.29 8.96
C TRP A 145 -6.81 -28.05 8.07
N THR A 146 -7.84 -27.20 8.17
CA THR A 146 -7.95 -25.96 7.40
C THR A 146 -6.84 -25.00 7.78
N LYS A 147 -6.52 -24.87 9.08
CA LYS A 147 -5.40 -24.04 9.55
C LYS A 147 -4.06 -24.47 8.95
N VAL A 148 -3.80 -25.79 8.89
CA VAL A 148 -2.58 -26.33 8.25
C VAL A 148 -2.57 -26.02 6.76
N CYS A 149 -3.69 -26.21 6.06
CA CYS A 149 -3.79 -25.86 4.65
C CYS A 149 -3.58 -24.37 4.38
N VAL A 150 -4.13 -23.49 5.23
CA VAL A 150 -3.93 -22.04 5.13
C VAL A 150 -2.46 -21.66 5.34
N MET A 151 -1.78 -22.31 6.28
CA MET A 151 -0.34 -22.11 6.49
C MET A 151 0.49 -22.53 5.28
N LEU A 152 0.21 -23.69 4.69
CA LEU A 152 0.88 -24.15 3.48
C LEU A 152 0.60 -23.20 2.29
N LEU A 153 -0.64 -22.74 2.15
CA LEU A 153 -1.03 -21.78 1.13
C LEU A 153 -0.32 -20.44 1.30
N TYR A 154 -0.16 -19.96 2.54
CA TYR A 154 0.57 -18.74 2.85
C TYR A 154 2.07 -18.88 2.50
N LEU A 155 2.71 -19.99 2.86
CA LEU A 155 4.10 -20.26 2.50
C LEU A 155 4.30 -20.35 0.99
N GLY A 156 3.38 -20.98 0.27
CA GLY A 156 3.38 -21.02 -1.19
C GLY A 156 3.23 -19.63 -1.82
N TYR A 157 2.28 -18.84 -1.34
CA TYR A 157 2.11 -17.44 -1.75
C TYR A 157 3.38 -16.63 -1.54
N LEU A 158 4.01 -16.74 -0.36
CA LEU A 158 5.23 -15.99 -0.05
C LEU A 158 6.41 -16.45 -0.90
N ALA A 159 6.56 -17.76 -1.14
CA ALA A 159 7.61 -18.30 -2.01
C ALA A 159 7.48 -17.80 -3.45
N VAL A 160 6.27 -17.82 -4.01
CA VAL A 160 5.99 -17.29 -5.36
C VAL A 160 6.20 -15.77 -5.41
N GLY A 161 5.80 -15.04 -4.36
CA GLY A 161 6.04 -13.61 -4.24
C GLY A 161 7.53 -13.27 -4.24
N ILE A 162 8.32 -13.95 -3.40
CA ILE A 162 9.78 -13.74 -3.34
C ILE A 162 10.43 -14.10 -4.68
N TYR A 163 10.04 -15.22 -5.30
CA TYR A 163 10.53 -15.60 -6.63
C TYR A 163 10.23 -14.54 -7.69
N GLY A 164 9.02 -13.97 -7.68
CA GLY A 164 8.65 -12.86 -8.55
C GLY A 164 9.50 -11.61 -8.31
N CYS A 165 9.76 -11.24 -7.06
CA CYS A 165 10.60 -10.10 -6.72
C CYS A 165 12.03 -10.24 -7.26
N LEU A 166 12.58 -11.46 -7.29
CA LEU A 166 13.92 -11.72 -7.86
C LEU A 166 13.96 -11.56 -9.38
N ASN A 167 12.82 -11.69 -10.07
CA ASN A 167 12.70 -11.56 -11.52
C ASN A 167 12.14 -10.20 -11.95
N LEU A 168 12.04 -9.24 -11.04
CA LEU A 168 11.43 -7.94 -11.30
C LEU A 168 12.31 -7.10 -12.23
N GLN A 169 11.78 -6.78 -13.41
CA GLN A 169 12.42 -5.88 -14.35
C GLN A 169 12.19 -4.43 -13.94
N GLN A 170 13.24 -3.61 -14.05
CA GLN A 170 13.19 -2.18 -13.70
C GLN A 170 13.11 -1.34 -14.97
N GLY A 171 12.31 -0.28 -14.90
CA GLY A 171 12.33 0.80 -15.87
C GLY A 171 11.10 0.91 -16.76
N ILE A 172 10.99 2.08 -17.39
CA ILE A 172 9.90 2.45 -18.29
C ILE A 172 10.29 2.09 -19.71
N ASN A 173 9.46 1.29 -20.36
CA ASN A 173 9.55 1.08 -21.79
C ASN A 173 8.88 2.26 -22.51
N MET A 174 9.65 3.04 -23.27
CA MET A 174 9.13 4.25 -23.96
C MET A 174 7.98 3.93 -24.93
N ARG A 175 7.97 2.72 -25.51
CA ARG A 175 6.88 2.20 -26.33
C ARG A 175 5.53 2.17 -25.59
N GLU A 176 5.55 1.88 -24.30
CA GLU A 176 4.36 1.66 -23.47
C GLU A 176 3.77 2.96 -22.90
N LEU A 177 4.43 4.10 -23.11
CA LEU A 177 3.91 5.43 -22.76
C LEU A 177 2.82 5.88 -23.73
N ALA A 178 2.79 5.34 -24.94
CA ALA A 178 1.80 5.63 -25.96
C ALA A 178 0.61 4.67 -25.90
N ALA A 179 -0.51 5.07 -26.49
CA ALA A 179 -1.64 4.17 -26.76
C ALA A 179 -1.23 3.08 -27.75
N ASP A 180 -1.84 1.89 -27.63
CA ASP A 180 -1.50 0.72 -28.47
C ASP A 180 -1.62 0.98 -29.97
N ASP A 181 -2.51 1.87 -30.39
CA ASP A 181 -2.77 2.25 -31.79
C ASP A 181 -1.95 3.47 -32.26
N SER A 182 -1.04 3.97 -31.43
CA SER A 182 -0.19 5.12 -31.77
C SER A 182 0.94 4.74 -32.73
N TYR A 183 1.24 5.63 -33.67
CA TYR A 183 2.42 5.50 -34.54
C TYR A 183 3.74 5.41 -33.75
N VAL A 184 3.78 5.94 -32.53
CA VAL A 184 4.94 5.90 -31.62
C VAL A 184 5.33 4.46 -31.31
N VAL A 185 4.36 3.56 -31.20
CA VAL A 185 4.60 2.13 -30.97
C VAL A 185 5.38 1.53 -32.14
N ASN A 186 4.89 1.77 -33.36
CA ASN A 186 5.56 1.29 -34.59
C ASN A 186 6.94 1.91 -34.75
N TYR A 187 7.09 3.20 -34.46
CA TYR A 187 8.38 3.89 -34.49
C TYR A 187 9.42 3.18 -33.60
N TYR A 188 9.08 2.92 -32.33
CA TYR A 188 10.00 2.25 -31.41
C TYR A 188 10.24 0.78 -31.73
N ASP A 189 9.26 0.09 -32.31
CA ASP A 189 9.42 -1.30 -32.79
C ASP A 189 10.39 -1.36 -33.98
N ASP A 190 10.28 -0.42 -34.93
CA ASP A 190 11.19 -0.30 -36.08
C ASP A 190 12.59 0.19 -35.66
N ASP A 191 12.66 1.17 -34.75
CA ASP A 191 13.91 1.68 -34.18
C ASP A 191 14.74 0.55 -33.54
N ARG A 192 14.11 -0.29 -32.70
CA ARG A 192 14.79 -1.46 -32.11
C ARG A 192 15.17 -2.51 -33.13
N LYS A 193 14.35 -2.72 -34.16
CA LYS A 193 14.59 -3.77 -35.15
C LYS A 193 15.72 -3.42 -36.12
N PHE A 194 15.77 -2.16 -36.55
CA PHE A 194 16.67 -1.73 -37.62
C PHE A 194 17.85 -0.89 -37.12
N PHE A 195 17.73 -0.21 -35.98
CA PHE A 195 18.73 0.77 -35.49
C PHE A 195 19.36 0.38 -34.14
N SER A 196 19.11 -0.83 -33.62
CA SER A 196 19.73 -1.33 -32.38
C SER A 196 21.26 -1.41 -32.38
N ARG A 197 21.88 -1.32 -33.56
CA ARG A 197 23.34 -1.32 -33.72
C ARG A 197 23.98 0.01 -33.30
N TYR A 198 23.22 1.11 -33.34
CA TYR A 198 23.71 2.44 -32.97
C TYR A 198 23.20 2.80 -31.58
N GLY A 199 24.09 3.30 -30.75
CA GLY A 199 23.78 3.73 -29.40
C GLY A 199 23.30 5.17 -29.32
N PRO A 200 22.87 5.64 -28.14
CA PRO A 200 22.85 7.06 -27.84
C PRO A 200 24.24 7.67 -28.04
N ASN A 201 24.27 8.84 -28.69
CA ASN A 201 25.50 9.60 -28.87
C ASN A 201 25.76 10.47 -27.64
N ILE A 202 26.60 9.98 -26.73
CA ILE A 202 26.88 10.57 -25.43
C ILE A 202 27.86 11.73 -25.58
N MET A 203 27.51 12.86 -24.96
CA MET A 203 28.33 14.06 -24.93
C MET A 203 29.23 14.03 -23.69
N VAL A 204 30.54 14.15 -23.88
CA VAL A 204 31.51 14.37 -22.81
C VAL A 204 31.98 15.82 -22.89
N VAL A 205 31.61 16.64 -21.91
CA VAL A 205 31.82 18.08 -21.91
C VAL A 205 32.92 18.45 -20.92
N VAL A 206 33.94 19.15 -21.39
CA VAL A 206 34.89 19.87 -20.54
C VAL A 206 34.19 21.15 -20.10
N THR A 207 33.97 21.29 -18.80
CA THR A 207 33.10 22.34 -18.23
C THR A 207 33.83 23.61 -17.79
N GLU A 208 35.15 23.64 -17.94
CA GLU A 208 36.00 24.73 -17.48
C GLU A 208 36.95 25.20 -18.57
N GLU A 209 37.56 26.37 -18.33
CA GLU A 209 38.62 26.89 -19.19
C GLU A 209 39.80 25.91 -19.18
N PHE A 210 40.10 25.32 -20.34
CA PHE A 210 41.12 24.31 -20.47
C PHE A 210 42.22 24.77 -21.44
N PRO A 211 43.51 24.68 -21.04
CA PRO A 211 44.63 25.14 -21.85
C PRO A 211 44.96 24.13 -22.97
N TYR A 212 44.14 24.10 -24.02
CA TYR A 212 44.33 23.21 -25.18
C TYR A 212 45.65 23.44 -25.93
N TRP A 213 46.32 24.58 -25.74
CA TRP A 213 47.65 24.83 -26.29
C TRP A 213 48.74 24.04 -25.56
N ASN A 214 48.56 23.69 -24.28
CA ASN A 214 49.58 23.00 -23.51
C ASN A 214 49.63 21.50 -23.86
N LYS A 215 50.77 21.03 -24.36
CA LYS A 215 51.00 19.62 -24.70
C LYS A 215 50.76 18.66 -23.53
N ASN A 216 51.18 19.03 -22.31
CA ASN A 216 51.01 18.16 -21.14
C ASN A 216 49.53 18.01 -20.79
N SER A 217 48.80 19.13 -20.71
CA SER A 217 47.36 19.14 -20.47
C SER A 217 46.61 18.33 -21.53
N ARG A 218 46.91 18.55 -22.83
CA ARG A 218 46.33 17.74 -23.92
C ARG A 218 46.57 16.23 -23.73
N SER A 219 47.80 15.84 -23.36
CA SER A 219 48.14 14.43 -23.14
C SER A 219 47.36 13.81 -21.98
N GLU A 220 47.18 14.55 -20.89
CA GLU A 220 46.40 14.08 -19.74
C GLU A 220 44.90 13.97 -20.09
N LEU A 221 44.36 14.93 -20.85
CA LEU A 221 42.98 14.88 -21.34
C LEU A 221 42.78 13.69 -22.28
N ASN A 222 43.71 13.44 -23.21
CA ASN A 222 43.65 12.29 -24.11
C ASN A 222 43.67 10.97 -23.32
N HIS A 223 44.49 10.87 -22.27
CA HIS A 223 44.48 9.70 -21.40
C HIS A 223 43.12 9.48 -20.71
N CYS A 224 42.44 10.56 -20.29
CA CYS A 224 41.07 10.45 -19.78
C CYS A 224 40.07 9.99 -20.85
N MET A 225 40.19 10.53 -22.08
CA MET A 225 39.31 10.16 -23.20
C MET A 225 39.53 8.71 -23.63
N GLU A 226 40.77 8.21 -23.61
CA GLU A 226 41.09 6.80 -23.86
C GLU A 226 40.49 5.87 -22.81
N LYS A 227 40.46 6.27 -21.53
CA LYS A 227 39.77 5.49 -20.49
C LYS A 227 38.28 5.35 -20.78
N LEU A 228 37.64 6.43 -21.23
CA LEU A 228 36.23 6.42 -21.63
C LEU A 228 36.01 5.58 -22.89
N HIS A 229 36.91 5.68 -23.87
CA HIS A 229 36.87 4.92 -25.12
C HIS A 229 37.00 3.40 -24.91
N ASN A 230 37.78 2.99 -23.90
CA ASN A 230 38.02 1.58 -23.58
C ASN A 230 36.91 0.92 -22.75
N LEU A 231 35.84 1.63 -22.42
CA LEU A 231 34.69 1.04 -21.72
C LEU A 231 33.97 0.03 -22.64
N THR A 232 33.52 -1.09 -22.09
CA THR A 232 33.00 -2.24 -22.85
C THR A 232 31.78 -1.93 -23.70
N PHE A 233 30.98 -0.96 -23.26
CA PHE A 233 29.75 -0.52 -23.92
C PHE A 233 29.99 0.64 -24.90
N VAL A 234 31.19 1.22 -24.97
CA VAL A 234 31.50 2.32 -25.91
C VAL A 234 31.94 1.73 -27.25
N ASN A 235 31.32 2.21 -28.32
CA ASN A 235 31.68 1.78 -29.67
C ASN A 235 32.94 2.51 -30.13
N GLN A 236 34.04 1.77 -30.15
CA GLN A 236 35.37 2.29 -30.45
C GLN A 236 35.47 3.00 -31.82
N ASN A 237 34.64 2.62 -32.78
CA ASN A 237 34.72 3.11 -34.16
C ASN A 237 33.89 4.38 -34.41
N LEU A 238 33.08 4.82 -33.45
CA LEU A 238 32.10 5.90 -33.62
C LEU A 238 32.33 7.08 -32.67
N THR A 239 33.54 7.21 -32.12
CA THR A 239 33.93 8.38 -31.32
C THR A 239 34.28 9.55 -32.23
N VAL A 240 33.71 10.72 -31.94
CA VAL A 240 33.98 11.96 -32.68
C VAL A 240 34.56 12.99 -31.72
N SER A 241 35.79 13.41 -32.01
CA SER A 241 36.57 14.32 -31.19
C SER A 241 37.10 15.46 -32.05
N TRP A 242 36.59 16.67 -31.84
CA TRP A 242 37.06 17.85 -32.57
C TRP A 242 38.58 18.05 -32.39
N LEU A 243 39.13 17.64 -31.24
CA LEU A 243 40.55 17.79 -30.92
C LEU A 243 41.40 16.93 -31.84
N ASP A 244 40.99 15.70 -32.12
CA ASP A 244 41.74 14.81 -33.03
C ASP A 244 41.73 15.35 -34.47
N PHE A 245 40.59 15.85 -34.94
CA PHE A 245 40.48 16.51 -36.24
C PHE A 245 41.30 17.81 -36.29
N TYR A 246 41.32 18.58 -35.20
CA TYR A 246 42.10 19.81 -35.11
C TYR A 246 43.60 19.54 -35.09
N LEU A 247 44.06 18.49 -34.39
CA LEU A 247 45.47 18.08 -34.39
C LEU A 247 45.94 17.65 -35.79
N GLN A 248 45.11 16.90 -36.52
CA GLN A 248 45.39 16.53 -37.92
C GLN A 248 45.43 17.75 -38.84
N PHE A 249 44.48 18.68 -38.68
CA PHE A 249 44.46 19.95 -39.43
C PHE A 249 45.73 20.76 -39.16
N ALA A 250 46.10 20.94 -37.89
CA ALA A 250 47.29 21.69 -37.50
C ALA A 250 48.57 21.05 -38.03
N GLN A 251 48.68 19.72 -38.01
CA GLN A 251 49.80 19.00 -38.61
C GLN A 251 49.88 19.24 -40.13
N SER A 252 48.76 19.20 -40.84
CA SER A 252 48.73 19.44 -42.30
C SER A 252 49.12 20.88 -42.68
N LYS A 253 48.84 21.84 -41.81
CA LYS A 253 49.15 23.27 -42.01
C LYS A 253 50.47 23.68 -41.35
N SER A 254 51.19 22.75 -40.70
CA SER A 254 52.42 23.02 -39.95
C SER A 254 52.26 24.14 -38.90
N LEU A 255 51.12 24.17 -38.21
CA LEU A 255 50.84 25.17 -37.17
C LEU A 255 51.54 24.80 -35.86
N ASN A 256 52.06 25.81 -35.14
CA ASN A 256 52.57 25.62 -33.79
C ASN A 256 51.41 25.60 -32.79
N LEU A 257 51.16 24.44 -32.21
CA LEU A 257 50.06 24.18 -31.27
C LEU A 257 50.39 24.54 -29.81
N ASP A 258 51.66 24.82 -29.50
CA ASP A 258 52.14 25.05 -28.13
C ASP A 258 52.17 26.56 -27.77
N ASN A 259 51.40 27.36 -28.50
CA ASN A 259 51.24 28.80 -28.28
C ASN A 259 49.79 29.13 -27.92
N GLU A 260 49.56 30.14 -27.07
CA GLU A 260 48.21 30.54 -26.62
C GLU A 260 47.27 30.98 -27.75
N ASN A 261 47.81 31.33 -28.92
CA ASN A 261 47.07 31.72 -30.12
C ASN A 261 46.29 30.57 -30.81
N VAL A 262 45.98 29.48 -30.11
CA VAL A 262 45.14 28.37 -30.63
C VAL A 262 43.81 28.89 -31.18
N ILE A 263 43.25 29.95 -30.58
CA ILE A 263 41.92 30.46 -30.93
C ILE A 263 41.90 31.22 -32.25
N GLU A 264 43.01 31.85 -32.63
CA GLU A 264 43.14 32.47 -33.96
C GLU A 264 43.06 31.40 -35.07
N ASN A 265 43.64 30.23 -34.82
CA ASN A 265 43.64 29.10 -35.76
C ASN A 265 42.29 28.37 -35.83
N LEU A 266 41.47 28.42 -34.77
CA LEU A 266 40.12 27.82 -34.77
C LEU A 266 39.22 28.44 -35.85
N SER A 267 39.38 29.72 -36.16
CA SER A 267 38.61 30.39 -37.21
C SER A 267 38.80 29.70 -38.58
N SER A 268 40.03 29.32 -38.91
CA SER A 268 40.38 28.60 -40.14
C SER A 268 39.93 27.15 -40.10
N PHE A 269 39.96 26.53 -38.91
CA PHE A 269 39.43 25.17 -38.70
C PHE A 269 37.92 25.11 -38.93
N PHE A 270 37.15 26.06 -38.38
CA PHE A 270 35.70 26.12 -38.54
C PHE A 270 35.25 26.40 -39.99
N LEU A 271 36.11 27.02 -40.82
CA LEU A 271 35.81 27.16 -42.25
C LEU A 271 35.85 25.81 -42.99
N LEU A 272 36.66 24.86 -42.52
CA LEU A 272 36.78 23.52 -43.10
C LEU A 272 35.85 22.50 -42.46
N TYR A 273 35.61 22.63 -41.14
CA TYR A 273 34.75 21.77 -40.35
C TYR A 273 33.72 22.60 -39.57
N PRO A 274 32.70 23.13 -40.26
CA PRO A 274 31.71 24.03 -39.66
C PRO A 274 30.88 23.37 -38.56
N GLU A 275 30.69 22.04 -38.60
CA GLU A 275 29.95 21.27 -37.60
C GLU A 275 30.51 21.44 -36.19
N PHE A 276 31.84 21.49 -36.02
CA PHE A 276 32.48 21.60 -34.71
C PHE A 276 32.28 22.98 -34.08
N LYS A 277 31.82 24.00 -34.82
CA LYS A 277 31.56 25.32 -34.23
C LYS A 277 30.55 25.28 -33.08
N LEU A 278 29.60 24.33 -33.12
CA LEU A 278 28.61 24.12 -32.07
C LEU A 278 29.16 23.40 -30.83
N ASP A 279 30.38 22.88 -30.90
CA ASP A 279 31.00 22.08 -29.85
C ASP A 279 31.88 22.90 -28.91
N PHE A 280 31.96 24.22 -29.11
CA PHE A 280 32.73 25.14 -28.28
C PHE A 280 31.85 26.24 -27.70
N ASN A 281 32.17 26.64 -26.47
CA ASN A 281 31.77 27.91 -25.91
C ASN A 281 33.01 28.79 -25.76
N ILE A 282 33.12 29.80 -26.62
CA ILE A 282 34.27 30.72 -26.66
C ILE A 282 33.81 32.09 -26.15
N THR A 283 34.44 32.57 -25.07
CA THR A 283 34.21 33.91 -24.51
C THR A 283 35.57 34.59 -24.33
N GLU A 284 35.69 35.88 -24.70
CA GLU A 284 36.93 36.67 -24.53
C GLU A 284 38.20 35.98 -25.08
N SER A 285 38.08 35.32 -26.24
CA SER A 285 39.19 34.56 -26.84
C SER A 285 39.77 33.49 -25.90
N LYS A 286 38.91 32.80 -25.15
CA LYS A 286 39.21 31.60 -24.35
C LYS A 286 38.15 30.53 -24.60
N ILE A 287 38.52 29.25 -24.54
CA ILE A 287 37.57 28.14 -24.64
C ILE A 287 37.10 27.80 -23.22
N ASN A 288 35.90 28.26 -22.87
CA ASN A 288 35.31 28.07 -21.53
C ASN A 288 34.67 26.68 -21.38
N ALA A 289 34.21 26.10 -22.48
CA ALA A 289 33.70 24.74 -22.52
C ALA A 289 33.85 24.16 -23.91
N SER A 290 34.00 22.86 -23.99
CA SER A 290 33.93 22.13 -25.25
C SER A 290 33.40 20.72 -25.05
N ARG A 291 32.90 20.07 -26.10
CA ARG A 291 32.33 18.72 -25.99
C ARG A 291 32.88 17.73 -27.02
N PHE A 292 32.88 16.46 -26.63
CA PHE A 292 33.26 15.29 -27.40
C PHE A 292 32.08 14.32 -27.48
N PHE A 293 32.06 13.45 -28.48
CA PHE A 293 30.96 12.53 -28.73
C PHE A 293 31.42 11.09 -28.72
N PHE A 294 30.70 10.25 -27.97
CA PHE A 294 30.94 8.82 -27.85
C PHE A 294 29.63 8.08 -28.11
N ASP A 295 29.62 7.20 -29.11
CA ASP A 295 28.53 6.23 -29.28
C ASP A 295 28.67 5.12 -28.24
N ALA A 296 27.59 4.80 -27.52
CA ALA A 296 27.61 3.75 -26.51
C ALA A 296 26.32 2.93 -26.53
N SER A 297 26.41 1.61 -26.37
CA SER A 297 25.25 0.72 -26.30
C SER A 297 24.40 1.03 -25.06
N MET A 298 23.06 1.08 -25.21
CA MET A 298 22.15 1.28 -24.08
C MET A 298 22.15 0.06 -23.14
N GLU A 299 22.99 0.11 -22.12
CA GLU A 299 22.95 -0.80 -20.96
C GLU A 299 22.64 -0.03 -19.68
N ILE A 300 21.90 -0.64 -18.76
CA ILE A 300 21.51 -0.01 -17.48
C ILE A 300 22.74 0.34 -16.62
N MET A 301 23.82 -0.45 -16.72
CA MET A 301 25.08 -0.26 -15.97
C MET A 301 26.03 0.76 -16.61
N MET A 302 25.79 1.13 -17.88
CA MET A 302 26.62 2.07 -18.66
C MET A 302 26.83 3.41 -17.95
N PHE A 303 25.80 3.84 -17.24
CA PHE A 303 25.66 5.21 -16.80
C PHE A 303 26.55 5.58 -15.61
N ASP A 304 26.52 4.77 -14.56
CA ASP A 304 27.33 4.99 -13.36
C ASP A 304 28.81 4.82 -13.69
N GLU A 305 29.15 3.85 -14.55
CA GLU A 305 30.53 3.61 -14.97
C GLU A 305 31.09 4.76 -15.83
N LEU A 306 30.31 5.31 -16.77
CA LEU A 306 30.70 6.52 -17.53
C LEU A 306 30.93 7.72 -16.61
N ARG A 307 30.01 7.98 -15.68
CA ARG A 307 30.12 9.12 -14.76
C ARG A 307 31.32 8.97 -13.83
N ASN A 308 31.52 7.78 -13.26
CA ASN A 308 32.65 7.50 -12.38
C ASN A 308 33.99 7.62 -13.12
N THR A 309 34.05 7.14 -14.38
CA THR A 309 35.25 7.23 -15.21
C THR A 309 35.57 8.68 -15.55
N ALA A 310 34.56 9.48 -15.93
CA ALA A 310 34.72 10.90 -16.21
C ALA A 310 35.14 11.71 -14.96
N GLN A 311 34.60 11.38 -13.79
CA GLN A 311 34.99 12.01 -12.51
C GLN A 311 36.41 11.66 -12.08
N SER A 312 36.95 10.52 -12.52
CA SER A 312 38.33 10.11 -12.23
C SER A 312 39.39 10.88 -13.04
N CYS A 313 38.97 11.73 -13.98
CA CYS A 313 39.88 12.52 -14.80
C CYS A 313 40.54 13.64 -13.97
N SER A 314 41.87 13.64 -13.93
CA SER A 314 42.66 14.69 -13.25
C SER A 314 42.92 15.92 -14.12
N ALA A 315 42.75 15.81 -15.44
CA ALA A 315 43.10 16.85 -16.39
C ALA A 315 42.07 18.00 -16.41
N ALA A 316 40.79 17.67 -16.35
CA ALA A 316 39.70 18.63 -16.39
C ALA A 316 38.42 18.07 -15.76
N LYS A 317 37.53 18.97 -15.35
CA LYS A 317 36.19 18.61 -14.89
C LYS A 317 35.29 18.23 -16.06
N LEU A 318 35.12 16.91 -16.24
CA LEU A 318 34.28 16.31 -17.27
C LEU A 318 32.84 16.12 -16.79
N LEU A 319 31.88 16.49 -17.64
CA LEU A 319 30.46 16.22 -17.49
C LEU A 319 30.00 15.30 -18.62
N VAL A 320 29.43 14.14 -18.28
CA VAL A 320 28.82 13.24 -19.25
C VAL A 320 27.33 13.53 -19.35
N PHE A 321 26.83 13.78 -20.56
CA PHE A 321 25.45 14.18 -20.80
C PHE A 321 24.85 13.51 -22.04
N HIS A 322 23.59 13.10 -21.93
CA HIS A 322 22.74 12.73 -23.05
C HIS A 322 21.29 13.09 -22.66
N PRO A 323 20.42 13.54 -23.60
CA PRO A 323 19.03 13.87 -23.27
C PRO A 323 18.26 12.74 -22.58
N LEU A 324 18.56 11.47 -22.89
CA LEU A 324 17.93 10.32 -22.23
C LEU A 324 18.31 10.18 -20.75
N PHE A 325 19.41 10.79 -20.30
CA PHE A 325 19.87 10.68 -18.91
C PHE A 325 18.84 11.23 -17.92
N ILE A 326 18.00 12.19 -18.32
CA ILE A 326 16.90 12.71 -17.49
C ILE A 326 15.89 11.60 -17.11
N TYR A 327 15.71 10.61 -17.98
CA TYR A 327 14.83 9.46 -17.72
C TYR A 327 15.59 8.33 -17.01
N LEU A 328 16.83 8.06 -17.40
CA LEU A 328 17.65 6.99 -16.82
C LEU A 328 18.09 7.28 -15.37
N ASP A 329 18.31 8.56 -15.03
CA ASP A 329 18.60 9.01 -13.65
C ASP A 329 17.51 8.61 -12.66
N GLN A 330 16.28 8.35 -13.11
CA GLN A 330 15.21 7.89 -12.23
C GLN A 330 15.45 6.46 -11.78
N TYR A 331 16.04 5.59 -12.62
CA TYR A 331 16.20 4.17 -12.31
C TYR A 331 17.11 3.92 -11.12
N SER A 332 18.19 4.70 -10.97
CA SER A 332 19.11 4.58 -9.83
C SER A 332 18.46 4.96 -8.49
N VAL A 333 17.44 5.82 -8.52
CA VAL A 333 16.76 6.33 -7.32
C VAL A 333 15.51 5.52 -6.96
N ILE A 334 14.83 4.90 -7.94
CA ILE A 334 13.54 4.19 -7.72
C ILE A 334 13.63 3.15 -6.62
N VAL A 335 14.57 2.19 -6.70
CA VAL A 335 14.63 1.05 -5.76
C VAL A 335 14.90 1.53 -4.34
N THR A 336 15.91 2.38 -4.16
CA THR A 336 16.28 2.93 -2.85
C THR A 336 15.11 3.74 -2.26
N SER A 337 14.44 4.56 -3.08
CA SER A 337 13.28 5.34 -2.63
C SER A 337 12.12 4.45 -2.23
N ILE A 338 11.83 3.36 -2.95
CA ILE A 338 10.79 2.39 -2.58
C ILE A 338 11.09 1.76 -1.24
N ILE A 339 12.30 1.23 -1.05
CA ILE A 339 12.68 0.55 0.20
C ILE A 339 12.55 1.52 1.39
N GLN A 340 13.01 2.76 1.23
CA GLN A 340 12.89 3.78 2.27
C GLN A 340 11.43 4.16 2.55
N ASN A 341 10.63 4.42 1.52
CA ASN A 341 9.22 4.81 1.68
C ASN A 341 8.38 3.68 2.28
N VAL A 342 8.58 2.44 1.83
CA VAL A 342 7.91 1.26 2.40
C VAL A 342 8.36 1.04 3.84
N GLY A 343 9.65 1.17 4.14
CA GLY A 343 10.19 1.04 5.50
C GLY A 343 9.60 2.07 6.46
N PHE A 344 9.60 3.35 6.08
CA PHE A 344 9.02 4.43 6.88
C PHE A 344 7.51 4.26 7.05
N THR A 345 6.79 3.93 5.98
CA THR A 345 5.34 3.66 6.04
C THR A 345 5.04 2.49 6.99
N THR A 346 5.78 1.39 6.88
CA THR A 346 5.60 0.23 7.76
C THR A 346 5.86 0.58 9.23
N ALA A 347 6.89 1.39 9.51
CA ALA A 347 7.21 1.84 10.86
C ALA A 347 6.09 2.73 11.45
N VAL A 348 5.58 3.69 10.68
CA VAL A 348 4.47 4.54 11.12
C VAL A 348 3.21 3.73 11.34
N MET A 349 2.89 2.79 10.43
CA MET A 349 1.73 1.91 10.58
C MET A 349 1.86 0.98 11.79
N LEU A 350 3.07 0.52 12.14
CA LEU A 350 3.30 -0.22 13.39
C LEU A 350 3.02 0.65 14.61
N VAL A 351 3.49 1.90 14.64
CA VAL A 351 3.23 2.83 15.75
C VAL A 351 1.72 3.06 15.90
N VAL A 352 1.01 3.31 14.80
CA VAL A 352 -0.44 3.50 14.83
C VAL A 352 -1.16 2.22 15.27
N ALA A 353 -0.77 1.05 14.76
CA ALA A 353 -1.34 -0.24 15.18
C ALA A 353 -1.08 -0.55 16.67
N LEU A 354 0.08 -0.15 17.23
CA LEU A 354 0.38 -0.29 18.65
C LEU A 354 -0.44 0.65 19.53
N LEU A 355 -0.73 1.85 19.05
CA LEU A 355 -1.58 2.81 19.76
C LEU A 355 -3.05 2.38 19.79
N LEU A 356 -3.52 1.73 18.72
CA LEU A 356 -4.94 1.46 18.51
C LEU A 356 -5.38 0.05 18.93
N ILE A 357 -4.51 -0.95 18.78
CA ILE A 357 -4.86 -2.34 19.12
C ILE A 357 -4.32 -2.65 20.52
N PRO A 358 -5.19 -3.02 21.49
CA PRO A 358 -4.76 -3.23 22.88
C PRO A 358 -3.72 -4.34 23.09
N ASN A 359 -3.53 -5.23 22.10
CA ASN A 359 -2.60 -6.35 22.18
C ASN A 359 -1.43 -6.14 21.19
N PRO A 360 -0.18 -5.95 21.69
CA PRO A 360 0.97 -5.66 20.83
C PRO A 360 1.34 -6.81 19.88
N ILE A 361 1.01 -8.06 20.23
CA ILE A 361 1.24 -9.22 19.35
C ILE A 361 0.35 -9.12 18.10
N CYS A 362 -0.89 -8.67 18.28
CA CYS A 362 -1.81 -8.47 17.16
C CYS A 362 -1.33 -7.33 16.25
N SER A 363 -0.82 -6.23 16.83
CA SER A 363 -0.21 -5.14 16.07
C SER A 363 0.99 -5.61 15.24
N LEU A 364 1.86 -6.46 15.80
CA LEU A 364 3.00 -7.03 15.06
C LEU A 364 2.56 -7.89 13.86
N TRP A 365 1.50 -8.68 14.01
CA TRP A 365 0.97 -9.48 12.89
C TRP A 365 0.32 -8.64 11.80
N VAL A 366 -0.37 -7.56 12.18
CA VAL A 366 -0.84 -6.57 11.23
C VAL A 366 0.34 -5.96 10.49
N THR A 367 1.43 -5.56 11.17
CA THR A 367 2.64 -5.05 10.52
C THR A 367 3.31 -6.07 9.61
N PHE A 368 3.37 -7.34 10.01
CA PHE A 368 3.90 -8.42 9.19
C PHE A 368 3.05 -8.66 7.92
N SER A 369 1.72 -8.55 8.03
CA SER A 369 0.85 -8.67 6.85
C SER A 369 1.10 -7.56 5.84
N ILE A 370 1.48 -6.35 6.27
CA ILE A 370 1.88 -5.25 5.36
C ILE A 370 3.06 -5.68 4.50
N GLY A 371 4.16 -6.11 5.13
CA GLY A 371 5.36 -6.55 4.40
C GLY A 371 5.08 -7.74 3.48
N SER A 372 4.19 -8.64 3.90
CA SER A 372 3.79 -9.80 3.10
C SER A 372 2.92 -9.42 1.89
N VAL A 373 1.98 -8.48 2.03
CA VAL A 373 1.19 -7.93 0.92
C VAL A 373 2.10 -7.21 -0.06
N VAL A 374 3.02 -6.37 0.41
CA VAL A 374 4.00 -5.67 -0.45
C VAL A 374 4.84 -6.66 -1.25
N THR A 375 5.36 -7.69 -0.57
CA THR A 375 6.19 -8.71 -1.22
C THR A 375 5.39 -9.47 -2.27
N GLY A 376 4.14 -9.85 -1.98
CA GLY A 376 3.32 -10.55 -2.95
C GLY A 376 2.85 -9.67 -4.11
N VAL A 377 2.44 -8.43 -3.87
CA VAL A 377 2.07 -7.50 -4.96
C VAL A 377 3.29 -7.29 -5.88
N THR A 378 4.46 -6.98 -5.31
CA THR A 378 5.70 -6.78 -6.07
C THR A 378 6.13 -8.04 -6.83
N GLY A 379 5.96 -9.22 -6.23
CA GLY A 379 6.31 -10.48 -6.89
C GLY A 379 5.35 -10.85 -8.01
N PHE A 380 4.05 -10.82 -7.73
CA PHE A 380 3.05 -11.20 -8.72
C PHE A 380 2.91 -10.17 -9.84
N MET A 381 3.21 -8.88 -9.60
CA MET A 381 3.27 -7.91 -10.70
C MET A 381 4.40 -8.24 -11.68
N ALA A 382 5.56 -8.70 -11.20
CA ALA A 382 6.66 -9.16 -12.04
C ALA A 382 6.23 -10.39 -12.88
N LEU A 383 5.58 -11.36 -12.22
CA LEU A 383 5.03 -12.55 -12.89
C LEU A 383 3.90 -12.22 -13.88
N TRP A 384 3.23 -11.07 -13.69
CA TRP A 384 2.20 -10.55 -14.59
C TRP A 384 2.76 -9.59 -15.66
N GLY A 385 4.09 -9.56 -15.83
CA GLY A 385 4.79 -8.80 -16.86
C GLY A 385 4.71 -7.28 -16.66
N ILE A 386 4.65 -6.82 -15.43
CA ILE A 386 4.65 -5.39 -15.08
C ILE A 386 6.03 -5.02 -14.59
N ASN A 387 6.64 -4.03 -15.25
CA ASN A 387 7.95 -3.50 -14.84
C ASN A 387 7.80 -2.56 -13.64
N LEU A 388 8.85 -2.49 -12.83
CA LEU A 388 8.95 -1.52 -11.76
C LEU A 388 9.40 -0.17 -12.31
N ASP A 389 8.45 0.75 -12.45
CA ASP A 389 8.70 2.13 -12.83
C ASP A 389 8.20 3.13 -11.77
N SER A 390 8.43 4.43 -12.00
CA SER A 390 8.01 5.49 -11.09
C SER A 390 6.49 5.60 -10.91
N ILE A 391 5.69 5.16 -11.90
CA ILE A 391 4.23 5.16 -11.81
C ILE A 391 3.73 3.99 -10.97
N SER A 392 4.25 2.79 -11.23
CA SER A 392 3.99 1.55 -10.51
C SER A 392 4.45 1.67 -9.05
N MET A 393 5.55 2.40 -8.80
CA MET A 393 5.97 2.81 -7.46
C MET A 393 4.90 3.64 -6.74
N ILE A 394 4.35 4.68 -7.38
CA ILE A 394 3.27 5.48 -6.77
C ILE A 394 2.13 4.56 -6.37
N ILE A 395 1.67 3.74 -7.32
CA ILE A 395 0.52 2.87 -7.08
C ILE A 395 0.82 1.92 -5.91
N LEU A 396 1.99 1.30 -5.89
CA LEU A 396 2.37 0.39 -4.83
C LEU A 396 2.39 1.07 -3.44
N VAL A 397 3.00 2.25 -3.31
CA VAL A 397 3.03 3.01 -2.04
C VAL A 397 1.62 3.39 -1.59
N VAL A 398 0.78 3.83 -2.53
CA VAL A 398 -0.59 4.28 -2.27
C VAL A 398 -1.48 3.12 -1.83
N CYS A 399 -1.37 1.97 -2.47
CA CYS A 399 -2.22 0.83 -2.18
C CYS A 399 -1.83 0.08 -0.90
N ILE A 400 -0.60 0.28 -0.39
CA ILE A 400 -0.22 -0.19 0.95
C ILE A 400 -1.19 0.38 1.99
N GLY A 401 -1.40 1.70 2.04
CA GLY A 401 -2.28 2.35 3.02
C GLY A 401 -3.66 1.67 3.12
N PHE A 402 -4.31 1.46 1.97
CA PHE A 402 -5.65 0.90 1.91
C PHE A 402 -5.79 -0.56 2.37
N THR A 403 -4.74 -1.39 2.27
CA THR A 403 -4.85 -2.83 2.60
C THR A 403 -4.49 -3.16 4.03
N VAL A 404 -3.71 -2.30 4.69
CA VAL A 404 -3.38 -2.42 6.11
C VAL A 404 -4.65 -2.35 6.95
N ASP A 405 -5.58 -1.49 6.56
CA ASP A 405 -6.80 -1.23 7.30
C ASP A 405 -7.70 -2.46 7.42
N PHE A 406 -7.83 -3.26 6.35
CA PHE A 406 -8.62 -4.50 6.41
C PHE A 406 -8.09 -5.45 7.48
N SER A 407 -6.76 -5.60 7.55
CA SER A 407 -6.11 -6.46 8.53
C SER A 407 -6.21 -5.88 9.94
N ALA A 408 -6.08 -4.56 10.09
CA ALA A 408 -6.18 -3.86 11.36
C ALA A 408 -7.59 -3.96 11.96
N HIS A 409 -8.64 -3.74 11.17
CA HIS A 409 -10.04 -3.81 11.64
C HIS A 409 -10.41 -5.23 12.11
N ILE A 410 -10.05 -6.27 11.34
CA ILE A 410 -10.29 -7.66 11.74
C ILE A 410 -9.52 -8.01 13.02
N SER A 411 -8.26 -7.57 13.14
CA SER A 411 -7.44 -7.80 14.33
C SER A 411 -7.98 -7.08 15.56
N TYR A 412 -8.44 -5.85 15.40
CA TYR A 412 -9.08 -5.08 16.48
C TYR A 412 -10.38 -5.74 16.95
N ALA A 413 -11.24 -6.18 16.03
CA ALA A 413 -12.47 -6.90 16.38
C ALA A 413 -12.19 -8.24 17.07
N PHE A 414 -11.16 -8.97 16.64
CA PHE A 414 -10.73 -10.21 17.30
C PHE A 414 -10.32 -9.98 18.76
N VAL A 415 -9.52 -8.94 19.02
CA VAL A 415 -9.05 -8.60 20.37
C VAL A 415 -10.18 -8.04 21.25
N SER A 416 -11.12 -7.32 20.65
CA SER A 416 -12.26 -6.71 21.35
C SER A 416 -13.43 -7.67 21.58
N SER A 417 -13.42 -8.83 20.94
CA SER A 417 -14.46 -9.86 21.10
C SER A 417 -14.48 -10.40 22.53
N LYS A 418 -15.71 -10.57 23.05
CA LYS A 418 -15.97 -11.08 24.41
C LYS A 418 -15.98 -12.61 24.49
N GLN A 419 -15.78 -13.31 23.38
CA GLN A 419 -15.82 -14.77 23.34
C GLN A 419 -14.67 -15.39 24.14
N LEU A 420 -14.85 -16.64 24.60
CA LEU A 420 -13.90 -17.30 25.49
C LEU A 420 -12.73 -17.89 24.72
N THR A 421 -13.01 -18.61 23.62
CA THR A 421 -11.96 -19.28 22.84
C THR A 421 -11.44 -18.39 21.71
N ALA A 422 -10.18 -18.61 21.31
CA ALA A 422 -9.60 -17.88 20.18
C ALA A 422 -10.36 -18.15 18.87
N ASN A 423 -10.83 -19.38 18.69
CA ASN A 423 -11.61 -19.78 17.52
C ASN A 423 -12.94 -19.01 17.44
N GLU A 424 -13.69 -18.93 18.54
CA GLU A 424 -14.94 -18.17 18.59
C GLU A 424 -14.71 -16.67 18.36
N ARG A 425 -13.62 -16.10 18.89
CA ARG A 425 -13.25 -14.69 18.63
C ARG A 425 -12.98 -14.43 17.15
N ALA A 426 -12.33 -15.37 16.45
CA ALA A 426 -12.10 -15.26 15.02
C ALA A 426 -13.42 -15.32 14.22
N VAL A 427 -14.33 -16.23 14.60
CA VAL A 427 -15.67 -16.32 14.00
C VAL A 427 -16.47 -15.03 14.23
N ASP A 428 -16.42 -14.48 15.45
CA ASP A 428 -17.12 -13.26 15.83
C ASP A 428 -16.59 -12.02 15.08
N ALA A 429 -15.27 -11.92 14.91
CA ALA A 429 -14.64 -10.87 14.12
C ALA A 429 -15.03 -10.95 12.64
N LEU A 430 -15.00 -12.15 12.05
CA LEU A 430 -15.40 -12.39 10.66
C LEU A 430 -16.90 -12.14 10.44
N PHE A 431 -17.75 -12.49 11.40
CA PHE A 431 -19.18 -12.19 11.35
C PHE A 431 -19.45 -10.69 11.29
N SER A 432 -18.75 -9.91 12.13
CA SER A 432 -19.00 -8.48 12.27
C SER A 432 -18.42 -7.65 11.13
N LEU A 433 -17.23 -8.04 10.63
CA LEU A 433 -16.46 -7.22 9.69
C LEU A 433 -16.16 -7.88 8.34
N GLY A 434 -16.34 -9.19 8.20
CA GLY A 434 -16.02 -9.90 6.96
C GLY A 434 -16.81 -9.40 5.75
N TYR A 435 -18.12 -9.17 5.91
CA TYR A 435 -18.95 -8.63 4.84
C TYR A 435 -18.62 -7.18 4.46
N PRO A 436 -18.52 -6.22 5.40
CA PRO A 436 -18.07 -4.87 5.09
C PRO A 436 -16.71 -4.80 4.39
N VAL A 437 -15.74 -5.61 4.82
CA VAL A 437 -14.40 -5.66 4.20
C VAL A 437 -14.48 -6.21 2.78
N LEU A 438 -15.23 -7.31 2.57
CA LEU A 438 -15.44 -7.88 1.24
C LEU A 438 -16.14 -6.88 0.29
N GLN A 439 -17.17 -6.20 0.78
CA GLN A 439 -17.89 -5.17 0.02
C GLN A 439 -16.98 -3.99 -0.35
N GLY A 440 -16.16 -3.54 0.61
CA GLY A 440 -15.14 -2.51 0.37
C GLY A 440 -14.19 -2.94 -0.74
N ALA A 441 -13.61 -4.14 -0.63
CA ALA A 441 -12.68 -4.66 -1.62
C ALA A 441 -13.28 -4.79 -3.02
N ALA A 442 -14.48 -5.36 -3.12
CA ALA A 442 -15.20 -5.51 -4.38
C ALA A 442 -15.53 -4.15 -5.02
N SER A 443 -15.95 -3.15 -4.22
CA SER A 443 -16.30 -1.82 -4.73
C SER A 443 -15.10 -1.11 -5.36
N THR A 444 -13.91 -1.20 -4.76
CA THR A 444 -12.69 -0.63 -5.33
C THR A 444 -12.29 -1.34 -6.62
N ILE A 445 -12.34 -2.68 -6.66
CA ILE A 445 -12.05 -3.46 -7.87
C ILE A 445 -12.99 -3.06 -9.01
N ILE A 446 -14.29 -2.96 -8.75
CA ILE A 446 -15.28 -2.52 -9.74
C ILE A 446 -14.99 -1.09 -10.20
N GLY A 447 -14.62 -0.19 -9.27
CA GLY A 447 -14.27 1.19 -9.57
C GLY A 447 -13.09 1.33 -10.53
N VAL A 448 -12.06 0.49 -10.38
CA VAL A 448 -10.87 0.51 -11.26
C VAL A 448 -11.01 -0.38 -12.49
N LEU A 449 -12.04 -1.24 -12.56
CA LEU A 449 -12.24 -2.20 -13.66
C LEU A 449 -12.32 -1.52 -15.03
N ILE A 450 -12.86 -0.29 -15.08
CA ILE A 450 -12.95 0.50 -16.32
C ILE A 450 -11.56 0.77 -16.93
N LEU A 451 -10.51 0.85 -16.11
CA LEU A 451 -9.14 1.08 -16.56
C LEU A 451 -8.55 -0.12 -17.29
N ALA A 452 -9.08 -1.33 -17.07
CA ALA A 452 -8.67 -2.54 -17.78
C ALA A 452 -8.99 -2.45 -19.29
N ALA A 453 -10.02 -1.69 -19.67
CA ALA A 453 -10.44 -1.50 -21.05
C ALA A 453 -9.68 -0.37 -21.78
N SER A 454 -8.74 0.30 -21.10
CA SER A 454 -7.96 1.38 -21.69
C SER A 454 -6.99 0.89 -22.77
N LYS A 455 -6.79 1.71 -23.82
CA LYS A 455 -5.74 1.54 -24.85
C LYS A 455 -4.33 1.86 -24.37
N ASN A 456 -4.19 2.61 -23.27
CA ASN A 456 -2.89 2.96 -22.70
C ASN A 456 -2.43 1.89 -21.71
N HIS A 457 -1.18 1.43 -21.85
CA HIS A 457 -0.60 0.40 -20.98
C HIS A 457 -0.57 0.83 -19.51
N ILE A 458 -0.28 2.11 -19.24
CA ILE A 458 -0.23 2.69 -17.89
C ILE A 458 -1.54 2.44 -17.12
N PHE A 459 -2.69 2.69 -17.74
CA PHE A 459 -3.98 2.50 -17.07
C PHE A 459 -4.32 1.02 -16.85
N ARG A 460 -3.92 0.14 -17.78
CA ARG A 460 -4.06 -1.31 -17.58
C ARG A 460 -3.17 -1.82 -16.46
N ASN A 461 -1.93 -1.33 -16.36
CA ASN A 461 -1.03 -1.66 -15.26
C ASN A 461 -1.57 -1.15 -13.93
N PHE A 462 -2.15 0.05 -13.91
CA PHE A 462 -2.85 0.58 -12.73
C PHE A 462 -3.96 -0.38 -12.27
N PHE A 463 -4.81 -0.85 -13.20
CA PHE A 463 -5.83 -1.85 -12.88
C PHE A 463 -5.21 -3.14 -12.31
N LYS A 464 -4.20 -3.71 -12.98
CA LYS A 464 -3.56 -4.97 -12.55
C LYS A 464 -2.97 -4.85 -11.14
N ILE A 465 -2.24 -3.78 -10.85
CA ILE A 465 -1.63 -3.55 -9.54
C ILE A 465 -2.72 -3.36 -8.48
N MET A 466 -3.70 -2.47 -8.71
CA MET A 466 -4.83 -2.28 -7.79
C MET A 466 -5.57 -3.59 -7.52
N PHE A 467 -5.82 -4.39 -8.56
CA PHE A 467 -6.48 -5.68 -8.43
C PHE A 467 -5.68 -6.64 -7.54
N LEU A 468 -4.37 -6.78 -7.77
CA LEU A 468 -3.49 -7.61 -6.92
C LEU A 468 -3.51 -7.13 -5.48
N VAL A 469 -3.43 -5.82 -5.25
CA VAL A 469 -3.40 -5.25 -3.91
C VAL A 469 -4.72 -5.53 -3.18
N MET A 470 -5.87 -5.28 -3.80
CA MET A 470 -7.17 -5.58 -3.18
C MET A 470 -7.37 -7.07 -2.94
N LEU A 471 -6.93 -7.93 -3.87
CA LEU A 471 -7.03 -9.39 -3.74
C LEU A 471 -6.17 -9.89 -2.56
N PHE A 472 -4.91 -9.51 -2.50
CA PHE A 472 -4.01 -9.96 -1.43
C PHE A 472 -4.32 -9.30 -0.10
N GLY A 473 -4.72 -8.03 -0.06
CA GLY A 473 -5.21 -7.36 1.14
C GLY A 473 -6.45 -8.06 1.71
N LEU A 474 -7.41 -8.42 0.85
CA LEU A 474 -8.57 -9.20 1.25
C LEU A 474 -8.14 -10.58 1.77
N ALA A 475 -7.32 -11.33 1.04
CA ALA A 475 -6.83 -12.64 1.48
C ALA A 475 -6.12 -12.58 2.84
N HIS A 476 -5.30 -11.56 3.09
CA HIS A 476 -4.66 -11.38 4.40
C HIS A 476 -5.69 -11.12 5.50
N SER A 477 -6.65 -10.23 5.28
CA SER A 477 -7.64 -9.86 6.30
C SER A 477 -8.64 -10.97 6.64
N ILE A 478 -9.14 -11.72 5.66
CA ILE A 478 -10.21 -12.72 5.88
C ILE A 478 -9.75 -14.18 5.92
N ILE A 479 -8.51 -14.49 5.48
CA ILE A 479 -7.96 -15.85 5.49
C ILE A 479 -6.78 -15.95 6.46
N PHE A 480 -5.70 -15.18 6.22
CA PHE A 480 -4.43 -15.38 6.93
C PHE A 480 -4.45 -14.87 8.37
N ILE A 481 -4.85 -13.62 8.58
CA ILE A 481 -4.87 -12.98 9.91
C ILE A 481 -5.72 -13.77 10.92
N PRO A 482 -6.98 -14.16 10.63
CA PRO A 482 -7.77 -14.93 11.58
C PRO A 482 -7.10 -16.23 12.01
N VAL A 483 -6.47 -16.95 11.07
CA VAL A 483 -5.73 -18.19 11.38
C VAL A 483 -4.49 -17.91 12.23
N PHE A 484 -3.69 -16.91 11.87
CA PHE A 484 -2.47 -16.54 12.61
C PHE A 484 -2.79 -16.14 14.06
N LEU A 485 -3.85 -15.35 14.26
CA LEU A 485 -4.28 -14.93 15.59
C LEU A 485 -4.79 -16.11 16.44
N THR A 486 -5.52 -17.07 15.84
CA THR A 486 -6.01 -18.25 16.60
C THR A 486 -4.89 -19.17 17.09
N LEU A 487 -3.83 -19.34 16.30
CA LEU A 487 -2.71 -20.22 16.64
C LEU A 487 -1.89 -19.67 17.82
N LEU A 488 -1.73 -18.35 17.89
CA LEU A 488 -0.90 -17.71 18.92
C LEU A 488 -1.64 -17.45 20.22
N SER A 489 -2.96 -17.24 20.18
CA SER A 489 -3.76 -17.15 21.39
C SER A 489 -3.71 -18.45 22.22
N CYS A 490 -3.53 -19.63 21.61
CA CYS A 490 -3.26 -20.88 22.35
C CYS A 490 -1.99 -20.80 23.23
N SER A 491 -0.99 -20.01 22.84
CA SER A 491 0.29 -19.89 23.56
C SER A 491 0.19 -18.96 24.78
N SER A 492 -0.66 -17.92 24.72
CA SER A 492 -0.86 -16.97 25.82
C SER A 492 -1.73 -17.55 26.95
N THR A 493 -2.70 -18.42 26.63
CA THR A 493 -3.57 -19.05 27.64
C THR A 493 -2.81 -20.05 28.52
N LYS A 494 -1.73 -20.67 27.99
CA LYS A 494 -0.81 -21.50 28.80
C LYS A 494 -0.05 -20.67 29.85
N ALA A 495 0.22 -19.39 29.58
CA ALA A 495 0.88 -18.48 30.53
C ALA A 495 -0.08 -17.90 31.59
N LYS A 496 -1.35 -17.65 31.25
CA LYS A 496 -2.36 -17.13 32.20
C LYS A 496 -3.04 -18.17 33.09
N LYS A 497 -2.79 -19.47 32.89
CA LYS A 497 -3.28 -20.54 33.79
C LYS A 497 -2.48 -20.68 35.10
N LYS A 498 -1.39 -19.93 35.29
CA LYS A 498 -0.83 -19.68 36.63
C LYS A 498 -1.37 -18.33 37.11
N THR A 499 -1.97 -18.32 38.30
CA THR A 499 -2.54 -17.16 39.02
C THR A 499 -3.84 -16.56 38.48
N MET A 500 -4.95 -17.26 38.71
CA MET A 500 -6.18 -16.66 39.26
C MET A 500 -7.05 -17.79 39.82
N THR A 501 -6.78 -18.20 41.07
CA THR A 501 -7.77 -18.85 41.92
C THR A 501 -8.78 -17.77 42.32
N VAL A 502 -9.90 -17.69 41.61
CA VAL A 502 -11.08 -16.98 42.09
C VAL A 502 -11.76 -17.91 43.11
N PRO A 503 -12.03 -17.48 44.35
CA PRO A 503 -12.87 -18.28 45.25
C PRO A 503 -14.29 -18.32 44.66
N ASP A 504 -14.87 -19.51 44.53
CA ASP A 504 -16.27 -19.68 44.16
C ASP A 504 -17.18 -18.84 45.07
N VAL A 505 -17.79 -17.79 44.52
CA VAL A 505 -18.89 -17.06 45.18
C VAL A 505 -20.15 -17.35 44.38
N ILE A 506 -20.96 -18.27 44.91
CA ILE A 506 -22.32 -18.57 44.45
C ILE A 506 -23.26 -17.48 45.02
N PRO A 507 -24.27 -16.97 44.27
CA PRO A 507 -25.21 -15.99 44.80
C PRO A 507 -26.04 -16.58 45.96
N LYS A 508 -26.17 -15.81 47.06
CA LYS A 508 -26.99 -16.16 48.23
C LYS A 508 -28.48 -15.99 47.91
N VAL A 509 -29.29 -16.99 48.26
CA VAL A 509 -30.73 -16.83 48.51
C VAL A 509 -30.91 -16.58 50.01
N ILE A 510 -31.60 -15.50 50.37
CA ILE A 510 -32.03 -15.24 51.75
C ILE A 510 -33.55 -15.34 51.74
N MET A 511 -34.11 -16.32 52.46
CA MET A 511 -35.53 -16.36 52.79
C MET A 511 -35.72 -15.62 54.11
N ILE A 512 -36.51 -14.56 54.10
CA ILE A 512 -37.00 -13.90 55.31
C ILE A 512 -38.46 -14.36 55.48
N GLU A 513 -38.78 -14.92 56.65
CA GLU A 513 -40.17 -15.21 57.01
C GLU A 513 -40.99 -13.91 56.96
N ASN A 514 -42.12 -14.00 56.25
CA ASN A 514 -43.14 -12.97 56.02
C ASN A 514 -42.79 -11.85 55.03
N LYS A 515 -43.18 -12.11 53.77
CA LYS A 515 -43.56 -11.18 52.68
C LYS A 515 -42.54 -10.10 52.28
N SER A 516 -41.66 -10.44 51.33
CA SER A 516 -41.45 -9.72 50.05
C SER A 516 -40.21 -10.26 49.33
N THR A 517 -40.31 -10.52 48.02
CA THR A 517 -39.19 -10.83 47.12
C THR A 517 -38.71 -9.54 46.46
N ALA A 518 -37.42 -9.21 46.57
CA ALA A 518 -36.82 -8.08 45.84
C ALA A 518 -35.57 -8.56 45.07
N TYR A 519 -35.44 -8.10 43.82
CA TYR A 519 -34.28 -8.30 42.95
C TYR A 519 -33.51 -6.99 42.80
N ASP A 520 -32.19 -7.15 42.65
CA ASP A 520 -31.17 -6.20 42.19
C ASP A 520 -30.65 -5.08 43.10
N ASN A 521 -29.32 -4.97 43.03
CA ASN A 521 -28.46 -3.77 43.07
C ASN A 521 -29.09 -2.49 43.64
N TYR A 522 -28.79 -2.14 44.90
CA TYR A 522 -28.30 -0.81 45.31
C TYR A 522 -27.87 -0.85 46.80
N ALA A 523 -27.02 0.11 47.15
CA ALA A 523 -26.22 0.23 48.36
C ALA A 523 -26.98 0.19 49.71
N PHE A 524 -26.27 -0.24 50.76
CA PHE A 524 -26.60 0.18 52.12
C PHE A 524 -25.36 0.69 52.87
N THR A 525 -25.55 1.89 53.43
CA THR A 525 -24.66 2.60 54.35
C THR A 525 -24.62 1.92 55.72
N LYS A 526 -23.44 1.98 56.36
CA LYS A 526 -23.27 1.71 57.79
C LYS A 526 -24.31 2.51 58.58
N ASP A 527 -25.14 1.83 59.34
CA ASP A 527 -25.24 2.03 60.79
C ASP A 527 -26.19 0.97 61.40
N ASN A 528 -25.76 0.47 62.55
CA ASN A 528 -26.49 -0.40 63.48
C ASN A 528 -26.86 -1.81 63.00
N LEU A 529 -26.09 -2.81 63.44
CA LEU A 529 -26.66 -4.11 63.85
C LEU A 529 -25.68 -4.85 64.77
N THR A 530 -26.04 -4.84 66.06
CA THR A 530 -25.57 -5.77 67.09
C THR A 530 -26.32 -7.10 67.01
N GLN A 531 -25.59 -8.17 67.36
CA GLN A 531 -26.04 -9.50 67.80
C GLN A 531 -26.53 -10.56 66.78
N SER A 532 -25.69 -11.61 66.72
CA SER A 532 -25.95 -13.04 66.45
C SER A 532 -26.70 -13.44 65.18
N THR A 533 -25.94 -13.90 64.18
CA THR A 533 -26.43 -14.82 63.15
C THR A 533 -25.37 -15.91 62.94
N GLN A 534 -25.68 -17.16 63.28
CA GLN A 534 -24.82 -18.31 63.00
C GLN A 534 -25.15 -18.87 61.60
N ILE A 535 -24.11 -19.15 60.82
CA ILE A 535 -24.18 -19.72 59.46
C ILE A 535 -23.49 -21.08 59.49
N TYR A 536 -24.16 -22.13 58.99
CA TYR A 536 -23.57 -23.45 58.78
C TYR A 536 -23.26 -23.69 57.30
N PHE A 537 -22.12 -24.33 57.00
CA PHE A 537 -21.71 -24.72 55.66
C PHE A 537 -21.63 -26.25 55.54
N ILE A 538 -22.17 -26.82 54.46
CA ILE A 538 -22.06 -28.24 54.12
C ILE A 538 -21.25 -28.36 52.82
N PRO A 539 -20.11 -29.07 52.79
CA PRO A 539 -19.38 -29.31 51.55
C PRO A 539 -19.92 -30.56 50.82
N LYS A 540 -19.90 -30.56 49.48
CA LYS A 540 -20.10 -31.78 48.69
C LYS A 540 -18.85 -32.17 47.90
N ASN A 541 -18.63 -33.48 47.90
CA ASN A 541 -17.39 -34.23 47.64
C ASN A 541 -16.83 -34.18 46.21
N LYS A 542 -15.51 -34.44 46.18
CA LYS A 542 -14.61 -34.73 45.05
C LYS A 542 -15.09 -35.82 44.08
N LEU A 543 -14.75 -35.65 42.79
CA LEU A 543 -14.31 -36.67 41.82
C LEU A 543 -13.61 -35.96 40.63
N PRO A 544 -12.75 -36.64 39.84
CA PRO A 544 -11.29 -36.58 39.95
C PRO A 544 -10.61 -35.63 38.95
N SER A 545 -9.35 -35.32 39.26
CA SER A 545 -8.39 -34.60 38.41
C SER A 545 -8.29 -35.20 37.00
N GLY A 546 -8.86 -34.50 36.03
CA GLY A 546 -8.61 -34.69 34.61
C GLY A 546 -8.08 -33.38 34.03
N TRP A 547 -6.98 -33.44 33.29
CA TRP A 547 -6.37 -32.29 32.64
C TRP A 547 -7.38 -31.60 31.72
N CYS A 548 -7.82 -30.39 32.06
CA CYS A 548 -8.54 -29.53 31.11
C CYS A 548 -7.54 -28.95 30.11
N HIS A 549 -7.22 -29.76 29.10
CA HIS A 549 -6.74 -29.29 27.81
C HIS A 549 -7.79 -28.36 27.20
N ASP A 550 -7.33 -27.28 26.58
CA ASP A 550 -8.12 -26.61 25.55
C ASP A 550 -8.29 -27.65 24.41
N PRO A 551 -9.50 -28.14 24.10
CA PRO A 551 -9.71 -29.21 23.12
C PRO A 551 -9.29 -28.80 21.71
N ASP A 552 -9.01 -27.51 21.49
CA ASP A 552 -8.60 -26.95 20.20
C ASP A 552 -7.10 -26.63 20.09
N CYS A 553 -6.29 -26.87 21.14
CA CYS A 553 -4.84 -26.75 21.04
C CYS A 553 -4.23 -28.13 20.70
N PRO A 554 -3.40 -28.23 19.63
CA PRO A 554 -2.65 -29.45 19.33
C PRO A 554 -1.65 -29.81 20.43
#